data_AF-A0A923PQ92-F1
#
_entry.id   AF-A0A923PQ92-F1
#
_cell.length_a   1.000
_cell.length_b   1.000
_cell.length_c   1.000
_cell.angle_alpha   90.00
_cell.angle_beta   90.00
_cell.angle_gamma   90.00
#
_symmetry.space_group_name_H-M   'P 1'
#
loop_
_entity.id
_entity.type
_entity.pdbx_description
1 polymer ?
#
loop_
_entity_poly.entity_id
_entity_poly.type
_entity_poly.pdbx_seq_one_letter_code
_entity_poly.pdbx_strand_id
1 'polypeptide(L)'
;MNLLPRSVLLCVVFCCTLPAAFATNLTLREDPVSKSISVFRDGEKEPILTQNAGADFRPYIHPIKSPDGKSVLTEFSPGHHKHQTGLCWGLTRLNGRDYFHNPSNGYWRRISSAPVVAQGSEVKWTTTYHLLDEAGQPIMAETQLWTLHDKAESYVLELEWTGEALTDLTVGEYAYGGLFLRMPWRAGMEASVVNNARQRDARANGQRAVWTDVGLKLDDRDDQAHVAILDHPKNDGYPTPWRVDDQFGVGPSRAILGDWKIPRGKSTTYRHQFIIYTGNFNDLKIDEAWKDFSGESLDGAMWNIARTEGRKAVFLTGEQAVAKMTPTPGFEVKLSAAEPMITQPIAFCWDDRGRLWVAENRDYESRKTGFSGSGDSRIVILEDTDGDGKMDKRTVFLDKIPFPTAIAWGFDGLWLGAPPNLLFVPDRNHDDKHDGNNEVRPTGWGIQDRHETLNSL
;
A
#
# COMPACT_ATOMS: atom_id res chain seq x y z
N MET A 1 -59.27 34.03 41.65
CA MET A 1 -58.06 34.83 41.90
C MET A 1 -56.94 34.24 41.08
N ASN A 2 -56.39 35.06 40.18
CA ASN A 2 -55.07 35.02 39.56
C ASN A 2 -54.69 33.88 38.59
N LEU A 3 -54.87 34.22 37.31
CA LEU A 3 -54.05 33.83 36.17
C LEU A 3 -52.55 34.14 36.42
N LEU A 4 -51.66 33.21 36.04
CA LEU A 4 -50.22 33.42 35.83
C LEU A 4 -49.78 32.65 34.56
N PRO A 5 -48.73 33.09 33.85
CA PRO A 5 -48.72 33.15 32.39
C PRO A 5 -47.92 32.04 31.71
N ARG A 6 -48.25 31.80 30.44
CA ARG A 6 -47.49 30.98 29.50
C ARG A 6 -46.10 31.58 29.25
N SER A 7 -45.05 30.86 29.61
CA SER A 7 -43.69 31.13 29.15
C SER A 7 -43.52 30.61 27.73
N VAL A 8 -43.35 31.52 26.77
CA VAL A 8 -42.89 31.21 25.41
C VAL A 8 -41.37 31.10 25.46
N LEU A 9 -40.82 29.90 25.24
CA LEU A 9 -39.39 29.70 25.09
C LEU A 9 -39.01 30.07 23.66
N LEU A 10 -38.37 31.23 23.50
CA LEU A 10 -37.84 31.71 22.23
C LEU A 10 -36.52 30.97 21.96
N CYS A 11 -36.54 29.93 21.12
CA CYS A 11 -35.32 29.31 20.59
C CYS A 11 -34.68 30.28 19.60
N VAL A 12 -33.69 31.05 20.05
CA VAL A 12 -32.79 31.81 19.17
C VAL A 12 -31.81 30.80 18.57
N VAL A 13 -32.08 30.35 17.34
CA VAL A 13 -31.11 29.63 16.53
C VAL A 13 -30.04 30.65 16.13
N PHE A 14 -28.89 30.60 16.79
CA PHE A 14 -27.67 31.24 16.27
C PHE A 14 -27.29 30.49 14.99
N CYS A 15 -27.79 31.00 13.85
CA CYS A 15 -27.29 30.60 12.55
C CYS A 15 -25.89 31.19 12.41
N CYS A 16 -24.88 30.50 12.95
CA CYS A 16 -23.49 30.74 12.59
C CYS A 16 -23.37 30.40 11.10
N THR A 17 -23.52 31.41 10.26
CA THR A 17 -23.00 31.34 8.89
C THR A 17 -21.49 31.20 9.00
N LEU A 18 -21.01 29.96 8.93
CA LEU A 18 -19.63 29.70 8.56
C LEU A 18 -19.36 30.53 7.30
N PRO A 19 -18.29 31.34 7.24
CA PRO A 19 -17.90 31.92 5.97
C PRO A 19 -17.70 30.74 5.03
N ALA A 20 -18.43 30.73 3.91
CA ALA A 20 -18.08 29.85 2.81
C ALA A 20 -16.59 30.07 2.55
N ALA A 21 -15.77 29.03 2.72
CA ALA A 21 -14.36 29.10 2.40
C ALA A 21 -14.29 29.49 0.93
N PHE A 22 -13.96 30.76 0.65
CA PHE A 22 -13.73 31.20 -0.71
C PHE A 22 -12.60 30.32 -1.23
N ALA A 23 -12.88 29.54 -2.27
CA ALA A 23 -11.86 28.75 -2.93
C ALA A 23 -10.69 29.69 -3.26
N THR A 24 -9.51 29.34 -2.78
CA THR A 24 -8.32 30.16 -3.00
C THR A 24 -8.09 30.29 -4.51
N ASN A 25 -8.08 31.51 -5.02
CA ASN A 25 -7.74 31.73 -6.42
C ASN A 25 -6.23 31.60 -6.61
N LEU A 26 -5.86 30.86 -7.65
CA LEU A 26 -4.51 30.62 -8.10
C LEU A 26 -4.29 31.33 -9.43
N THR A 27 -3.07 31.78 -9.68
CA THR A 27 -2.66 32.41 -10.93
C THR A 27 -1.31 31.85 -11.41
N LEU A 28 -1.22 31.49 -12.69
CA LEU A 28 0.03 31.16 -13.37
C LEU A 28 0.74 32.43 -13.84
N ARG A 29 2.05 32.50 -13.62
CA ARG A 29 2.91 33.55 -14.18
C ARG A 29 4.06 32.91 -14.94
N GLU A 30 4.20 33.29 -16.19
CA GLU A 30 5.32 32.89 -17.05
C GLU A 30 6.49 33.86 -16.88
N ASP A 31 7.69 33.33 -16.70
CA ASP A 31 8.91 34.10 -16.83
C ASP A 31 9.42 34.01 -18.28
N PRO A 32 9.45 35.12 -19.04
CA PRO A 32 9.88 35.09 -20.44
C PRO A 32 11.37 34.77 -20.62
N VAL A 33 12.21 34.95 -19.60
CA VAL A 33 13.66 34.71 -19.64
C VAL A 33 13.96 33.24 -19.31
N SER A 34 13.56 32.78 -18.12
CA SER A 34 13.80 31.39 -17.72
C SER A 34 12.85 30.40 -18.39
N LYS A 35 11.75 30.89 -19.00
CA LYS A 35 10.66 30.09 -19.57
C LYS A 35 10.05 29.12 -18.53
N SER A 36 10.06 29.54 -17.28
CA SER A 36 9.39 28.84 -16.19
C SER A 36 7.94 29.29 -16.06
N ILE A 37 7.10 28.40 -15.52
CA ILE A 37 5.72 28.70 -15.13
C ILE A 37 5.66 28.58 -13.62
N SER A 38 5.30 29.66 -12.93
CA SER A 38 5.15 29.69 -11.48
C SER A 38 3.70 29.85 -11.08
N VAL A 39 3.26 29.09 -10.08
CA VAL A 39 1.90 29.15 -9.53
C VAL A 39 1.90 30.02 -8.29
N PHE A 40 0.99 31.00 -8.23
CA PHE A 40 0.83 31.89 -7.08
C PHE A 40 -0.56 31.76 -6.49
N ARG A 41 -0.63 31.90 -5.17
CA ARG A 41 -1.87 32.30 -4.50
C ARG A 41 -2.13 33.77 -4.81
N ASP A 42 -3.39 34.13 -5.10
CA ASP A 42 -3.74 35.52 -5.37
C ASP A 42 -3.37 36.42 -4.18
N GLY A 43 -2.69 37.53 -4.47
CA GLY A 43 -2.16 38.47 -3.46
C GLY A 43 -0.80 38.09 -2.87
N GLU A 44 -0.29 36.87 -3.09
CA GLU A 44 1.03 36.46 -2.63
C GLU A 44 2.14 36.83 -3.64
N LYS A 45 3.32 37.14 -3.09
CA LYS A 45 4.52 37.51 -3.84
C LYS A 45 5.39 36.33 -4.20
N GLU A 46 5.30 35.27 -3.43
CA GLU A 46 6.11 34.07 -3.56
C GLU A 46 5.30 32.97 -4.26
N PRO A 47 5.90 32.16 -5.13
CA PRO A 47 5.19 31.07 -5.76
C PRO A 47 4.99 29.90 -4.80
N ILE A 48 3.85 29.21 -4.95
CA ILE A 48 3.61 27.89 -4.34
C ILE A 48 4.57 26.88 -4.97
N LEU A 49 4.68 26.88 -6.29
CA LEU A 49 5.62 26.03 -7.02
C LEU A 49 6.06 26.66 -8.33
N THR A 50 7.18 26.17 -8.86
CA THR A 50 7.70 26.58 -10.18
C THR A 50 7.99 25.36 -11.04
N GLN A 51 7.32 25.29 -12.19
CA GLN A 51 7.68 24.42 -13.31
C GLN A 51 8.84 25.04 -14.06
N ASN A 52 9.97 24.34 -14.08
CA ASN A 52 11.12 24.68 -14.90
C ASN A 52 11.08 23.83 -16.18
N ALA A 53 11.13 24.51 -17.32
CA ALA A 53 11.10 23.88 -18.63
C ALA A 53 12.20 24.51 -19.50
N GLY A 54 13.47 24.20 -19.20
CA GLY A 54 14.62 24.67 -19.99
C GLY A 54 14.65 24.08 -21.40
N ALA A 55 15.30 24.76 -22.36
CA ALA A 55 15.29 24.32 -23.77
C ALA A 55 15.89 22.90 -23.95
N ASP A 56 17.02 22.63 -23.29
CA ASP A 56 17.78 21.39 -23.45
C ASP A 56 17.99 20.66 -22.10
N PHE A 57 17.06 20.85 -21.17
CA PHE A 57 17.04 20.21 -19.85
C PHE A 57 15.63 19.65 -19.61
N ARG A 58 15.53 18.44 -19.04
CA ARG A 58 14.25 17.78 -18.76
C ARG A 58 13.34 18.68 -17.90
N PRO A 59 12.02 18.65 -18.08
CA PRO A 59 11.13 19.41 -17.22
C PRO A 59 11.17 18.88 -15.77
N TYR A 60 11.12 19.79 -14.80
CA TYR A 60 11.01 19.48 -13.37
C TYR A 60 10.27 20.58 -12.62
N ILE A 61 9.66 20.23 -11.48
CA ILE A 61 9.04 21.19 -10.56
C ILE A 61 9.95 21.39 -9.35
N HIS A 62 10.42 22.61 -9.17
CA HIS A 62 11.15 23.08 -8.01
C HIS A 62 11.24 24.63 -8.01
N PRO A 63 11.07 25.30 -6.86
CA PRO A 63 10.66 24.74 -5.57
C PRO A 63 9.18 24.32 -5.55
N ILE A 64 8.81 23.55 -4.54
CA ILE A 64 7.42 23.37 -4.06
C ILE A 64 7.42 23.83 -2.61
N LYS A 65 6.60 24.81 -2.25
CA LYS A 65 6.42 25.27 -0.86
C LYS A 65 5.37 24.44 -0.13
N SER A 66 5.47 24.39 1.19
CA SER A 66 4.42 23.82 2.05
C SER A 66 3.14 24.68 2.01
N PRO A 67 1.97 24.12 2.35
CA PRO A 67 0.70 24.86 2.41
C PRO A 67 0.71 26.13 3.27
N ASP A 68 1.48 26.10 4.37
CA ASP A 68 1.73 27.23 5.27
C ASP A 68 2.83 28.20 4.77
N GLY A 69 3.43 27.93 3.62
CA GLY A 69 4.44 28.75 2.96
C GLY A 69 5.83 28.77 3.61
N LYS A 70 6.02 28.02 4.72
CA LYS A 70 7.25 28.09 5.52
C LYS A 70 8.43 27.36 4.90
N SER A 71 8.20 26.16 4.37
CA SER A 71 9.26 25.25 3.97
C SER A 71 9.26 24.97 2.46
N VAL A 72 10.43 24.68 1.90
CA VAL A 72 10.58 24.13 0.54
C VAL A 72 10.69 22.61 0.64
N LEU A 73 9.79 21.90 -0.03
CA LEU A 73 9.64 20.44 0.06
C LEU A 73 10.42 19.68 -1.00
N THR A 74 11.01 20.36 -1.98
CA THR A 74 11.78 19.72 -3.07
C THR A 74 13.22 20.21 -3.08
N GLU A 75 14.16 19.35 -3.47
CA GLU A 75 15.59 19.69 -3.51
C GLU A 75 16.12 19.79 -4.94
N PHE A 76 16.92 20.81 -5.21
CA PHE A 76 17.55 21.01 -6.51
C PHE A 76 18.93 20.35 -6.59
N SER A 77 19.08 19.35 -7.46
CA SER A 77 20.37 18.77 -7.86
C SER A 77 21.32 18.50 -6.67
N PRO A 78 20.94 17.65 -5.69
CA PRO A 78 21.74 17.43 -4.51
C PRO A 78 23.12 16.87 -4.84
N GLY A 79 24.11 17.17 -3.99
CA GLY A 79 25.48 16.68 -4.19
C GLY A 79 25.59 15.16 -4.27
N HIS A 80 24.71 14.43 -3.59
CA HIS A 80 24.64 12.97 -3.61
C HIS A 80 23.96 12.39 -4.86
N HIS A 81 23.12 13.16 -5.57
CA HIS A 81 22.37 12.73 -6.75
C HIS A 81 22.07 13.89 -7.72
N LYS A 82 23.11 14.45 -8.35
CA LYS A 82 23.02 15.67 -9.17
C LYS A 82 21.97 15.63 -10.29
N HIS A 83 21.64 14.45 -10.78
CA HIS A 83 20.64 14.30 -11.83
C HIS A 83 19.22 14.51 -11.30
N GLN A 84 18.91 14.17 -10.05
CA GLN A 84 17.58 14.30 -9.46
C GLN A 84 17.30 15.76 -9.08
N THR A 85 16.12 16.26 -9.44
CA THR A 85 15.80 17.69 -9.26
C THR A 85 14.32 17.82 -8.97
N GLY A 86 14.00 18.11 -7.71
CA GLY A 86 12.64 18.21 -7.18
C GLY A 86 11.74 17.07 -7.62
N LEU A 87 10.66 17.41 -8.30
CA LEU A 87 9.76 16.45 -8.93
C LEU A 87 10.03 16.40 -10.44
N CYS A 88 10.43 15.24 -10.96
CA CYS A 88 10.88 15.08 -12.34
C CYS A 88 10.43 13.75 -12.96
N TRP A 89 10.54 13.65 -14.29
CA TRP A 89 10.25 12.43 -15.04
C TRP A 89 11.45 12.07 -15.94
N GLY A 90 11.81 10.79 -16.01
CA GLY A 90 12.82 10.31 -16.94
C GLY A 90 12.89 8.78 -17.05
N LEU A 91 13.01 8.25 -18.26
CA LEU A 91 13.09 6.80 -18.48
C LEU A 91 14.55 6.32 -18.52
N THR A 92 14.89 5.27 -17.76
CA THR A 92 16.29 4.85 -17.57
C THR A 92 16.87 4.01 -18.72
N ARG A 93 16.04 3.29 -19.48
CA ARG A 93 16.48 2.39 -20.55
C ARG A 93 15.58 2.45 -21.78
N LEU A 94 15.29 3.65 -22.26
CA LEU A 94 14.47 3.83 -23.46
C LEU A 94 15.33 3.56 -24.70
N ASN A 95 15.05 2.47 -25.40
CA ASN A 95 15.88 1.92 -26.48
C ASN A 95 17.36 1.79 -26.07
N GLY A 96 17.61 1.41 -24.81
CA GLY A 96 18.96 1.28 -24.24
C GLY A 96 19.60 2.59 -23.79
N ARG A 97 19.00 3.76 -24.07
CA ARG A 97 19.51 5.08 -23.66
C ARG A 97 18.88 5.53 -22.34
N ASP A 98 19.68 6.22 -21.52
CA ASP A 98 19.33 6.60 -20.15
C ASP A 98 18.97 8.09 -20.02
N TYR A 99 17.68 8.38 -19.97
CA TYR A 99 17.14 9.73 -19.82
C TYR A 99 16.94 10.12 -18.34
N PHE A 100 17.03 9.16 -17.41
CA PHE A 100 16.84 9.44 -15.99
C PHE A 100 18.08 10.06 -15.36
N HIS A 101 19.27 9.54 -15.69
CA HIS A 101 20.53 10.04 -15.15
C HIS A 101 21.14 11.18 -15.97
N ASN A 102 20.63 11.42 -17.19
CA ASN A 102 21.12 12.44 -18.12
C ASN A 102 20.01 13.47 -18.39
N PRO A 103 19.81 14.45 -17.48
CA PRO A 103 18.73 15.41 -17.61
C PRO A 103 18.98 16.50 -18.67
N SER A 104 20.16 16.56 -19.28
CA SER A 104 20.57 17.66 -20.16
C SER A 104 21.36 17.18 -21.39
N ASN A 105 22.00 18.10 -22.12
CA ASN A 105 23.07 17.82 -23.09
C ASN A 105 22.64 16.90 -24.25
N GLY A 106 21.58 17.29 -24.98
CA GLY A 106 21.18 16.61 -26.20
C GLY A 106 20.28 15.39 -26.00
N TYR A 107 19.76 15.18 -24.79
CA TYR A 107 18.72 14.17 -24.51
C TYR A 107 17.31 14.72 -24.68
N TRP A 108 17.14 16.02 -24.49
CA TRP A 108 15.83 16.67 -24.37
C TRP A 108 15.81 17.88 -25.29
N ARG A 109 14.68 18.10 -25.97
CA ARG A 109 14.38 19.33 -26.70
C ARG A 109 12.98 19.79 -26.35
N ARG A 110 12.87 20.94 -25.70
CA ARG A 110 11.56 21.55 -25.41
C ARG A 110 10.85 21.90 -26.71
N ILE A 111 9.59 21.50 -26.81
CA ILE A 111 8.67 21.89 -27.87
C ILE A 111 7.78 23.03 -27.38
N SER A 112 7.16 22.87 -26.22
CA SER A 112 6.31 23.89 -25.62
C SER A 112 6.29 23.82 -24.09
N SER A 113 5.97 24.95 -23.47
CA SER A 113 5.51 25.03 -22.09
C SER A 113 4.52 26.17 -22.04
N ALA A 114 3.30 25.91 -21.59
CA ALA A 114 2.21 26.89 -21.71
C ALA A 114 1.14 26.70 -20.62
N PRO A 115 0.50 27.80 -20.18
CA PRO A 115 -0.71 27.72 -19.38
C PRO A 115 -1.88 27.15 -20.21
N VAL A 116 -2.71 26.34 -19.56
CA VAL A 116 -3.99 25.82 -20.09
C VAL A 116 -5.15 26.50 -19.36
N VAL A 117 -5.07 26.56 -18.04
CA VAL A 117 -5.97 27.35 -17.17
C VAL A 117 -5.08 28.26 -16.35
N ALA A 118 -5.03 29.53 -16.73
CA ALA A 118 -4.09 30.50 -16.16
C ALA A 118 -4.52 31.07 -14.81
N GLN A 119 -5.82 31.08 -14.50
CA GLN A 119 -6.34 31.60 -13.23
C GLN A 119 -7.65 30.90 -12.84
N GLY A 120 -7.85 30.67 -11.54
CA GLY A 120 -9.10 30.13 -10.98
C GLY A 120 -8.87 29.37 -9.68
N SER A 121 -9.89 28.62 -9.23
CA SER A 121 -9.79 27.68 -8.10
C SER A 121 -8.91 26.45 -8.40
N GLU A 122 -8.55 26.26 -9.67
CA GLU A 122 -7.54 25.34 -10.16
C GLU A 122 -6.73 26.07 -11.23
N VAL A 123 -5.48 25.67 -11.40
CA VAL A 123 -4.66 26.09 -12.55
C VAL A 123 -4.06 24.88 -13.24
N LYS A 124 -3.87 25.01 -14.55
CA LYS A 124 -3.39 23.91 -15.41
C LYS A 124 -2.31 24.41 -16.35
N TRP A 125 -1.26 23.65 -16.56
CA TRP A 125 -0.21 23.95 -17.53
C TRP A 125 0.34 22.68 -18.17
N THR A 126 0.97 22.83 -19.32
CA THR A 126 1.62 21.74 -20.02
C THR A 126 3.11 22.00 -20.23
N THR A 127 3.86 20.90 -20.36
CA THR A 127 5.19 20.89 -20.96
C THR A 127 5.25 19.77 -21.99
N THR A 128 5.75 20.07 -23.20
CA THR A 128 5.99 19.06 -24.24
C THR A 128 7.46 19.06 -24.64
N TYR A 129 8.06 17.89 -24.67
CA TYR A 129 9.46 17.65 -25.00
C TYR A 129 9.60 16.54 -26.01
N HIS A 130 10.60 16.65 -26.89
CA HIS A 130 11.14 15.49 -27.58
C HIS A 130 12.29 14.90 -26.77
N LEU A 131 12.26 13.58 -26.58
CA LEU A 131 13.41 12.79 -26.15
C LEU A 131 14.20 12.42 -27.40
N LEU A 132 15.51 12.68 -27.38
CA LEU A 132 16.39 12.55 -28.52
C LEU A 132 17.30 11.34 -28.41
N ASP A 133 17.57 10.66 -29.52
CA ASP A 133 18.61 9.62 -29.61
C ASP A 133 20.03 10.21 -29.69
N GLU A 134 21.03 9.35 -29.88
CA GLU A 134 22.43 9.77 -29.95
C GLU A 134 22.74 10.66 -31.17
N ALA A 135 21.96 10.53 -32.24
CA ALA A 135 22.07 11.36 -33.44
C ALA A 135 21.27 12.68 -33.32
N GLY A 136 20.65 12.93 -32.17
CA GLY A 136 19.82 14.11 -31.91
C GLY A 136 18.46 14.07 -32.60
N GLN A 137 18.03 12.89 -33.06
CA GLN A 137 16.72 12.69 -33.67
C GLN A 137 15.66 12.37 -32.60
N PRO A 138 14.44 12.89 -32.73
CA PRO A 138 13.40 12.66 -31.74
C PRO A 138 12.84 11.22 -31.84
N ILE A 139 12.82 10.51 -30.71
CA ILE A 139 12.31 9.13 -30.61
C ILE A 139 10.99 9.02 -29.83
N MET A 140 10.73 9.97 -28.92
CA MET A 140 9.47 10.08 -28.18
C MET A 140 9.07 11.55 -28.08
N ALA A 141 7.78 11.84 -28.21
CA ALA A 141 7.18 13.09 -27.78
C ALA A 141 6.53 12.88 -26.41
N GLU A 142 7.10 13.50 -25.38
CA GLU A 142 6.58 13.51 -24.02
C GLU A 142 5.72 14.75 -23.80
N THR A 143 4.53 14.59 -23.23
CA THR A 143 3.69 15.68 -22.74
C THR A 143 3.32 15.44 -21.28
N GLN A 144 3.54 16.45 -20.44
CA GLN A 144 3.05 16.49 -19.06
C GLN A 144 1.93 17.53 -18.98
N LEU A 145 0.76 17.13 -18.51
CA LEU A 145 -0.32 18.02 -18.10
C LEU A 145 -0.37 18.04 -16.57
N TRP A 146 -0.16 19.21 -15.99
CA TRP A 146 -0.22 19.42 -14.55
C TRP A 146 -1.45 20.22 -14.16
N THR A 147 -2.08 19.82 -13.05
CA THR A 147 -3.17 20.57 -12.42
C THR A 147 -2.83 20.82 -10.95
N LEU A 148 -2.99 22.05 -10.45
CA LEU A 148 -2.85 22.35 -9.02
C LEU A 148 -4.18 22.85 -8.44
N HIS A 149 -4.54 22.31 -7.28
CA HIS A 149 -5.58 22.80 -6.40
C HIS A 149 -5.00 23.19 -5.03
N ASP A 150 -5.46 24.31 -4.50
CA ASP A 150 -5.20 24.72 -3.11
C ASP A 150 -6.40 24.35 -2.22
N LYS A 151 -6.18 23.45 -1.26
CA LYS A 151 -7.19 22.97 -0.30
C LYS A 151 -6.98 23.58 1.10
N ALA A 152 -6.27 24.70 1.19
CA ALA A 152 -5.86 25.41 2.40
C ALA A 152 -4.85 24.66 3.27
N GLU A 153 -5.21 23.48 3.79
CA GLU A 153 -4.30 22.67 4.63
C GLU A 153 -3.38 21.74 3.82
N SER A 154 -3.67 21.58 2.53
CA SER A 154 -2.90 20.77 1.61
C SER A 154 -2.96 21.32 0.19
N TYR A 155 -2.00 20.92 -0.62
CA TYR A 155 -2.10 21.05 -2.07
C TYR A 155 -2.40 19.69 -2.69
N VAL A 156 -3.27 19.70 -3.71
CA VAL A 156 -3.47 18.55 -4.59
C VAL A 156 -2.87 18.91 -5.94
N LEU A 157 -1.77 18.25 -6.28
CA LEU A 157 -1.13 18.36 -7.59
C LEU A 157 -1.46 17.09 -8.38
N GLU A 158 -1.74 17.21 -9.67
CA GLU A 158 -2.05 16.08 -10.54
C GLU A 158 -1.14 16.11 -11.77
N LEU A 159 -0.72 14.92 -12.20
CA LEU A 159 0.05 14.69 -13.42
C LEU A 159 -0.70 13.72 -14.31
N GLU A 160 -0.98 14.12 -15.55
CA GLU A 160 -1.16 13.20 -16.66
C GLU A 160 0.07 13.29 -17.57
N TRP A 161 0.90 12.25 -17.55
CA TRP A 161 2.07 12.09 -18.42
C TRP A 161 1.69 11.24 -19.61
N THR A 162 1.98 11.69 -20.84
CA THR A 162 1.79 10.93 -22.07
C THR A 162 3.09 10.87 -22.86
N GLY A 163 3.48 9.66 -23.25
CA GLY A 163 4.62 9.42 -24.14
C GLY A 163 4.15 8.83 -25.47
N GLU A 164 4.25 9.62 -26.55
CA GLU A 164 4.01 9.17 -27.91
C GLU A 164 5.30 8.66 -28.55
N ALA A 165 5.26 7.47 -29.11
CA ALA A 165 6.39 6.84 -29.77
C ALA A 165 6.57 7.36 -31.20
N LEU A 166 7.67 8.08 -31.47
CA LEU A 166 8.02 8.58 -32.81
C LEU A 166 8.78 7.53 -33.64
N THR A 167 9.37 6.56 -32.95
CA THR A 167 9.93 5.30 -33.47
C THR A 167 9.40 4.13 -32.62
N ASP A 168 9.74 2.89 -32.94
CA ASP A 168 9.43 1.78 -32.03
C ASP A 168 10.27 1.89 -30.75
N LEU A 169 9.60 1.88 -29.61
CA LEU A 169 10.22 2.07 -28.30
C LEU A 169 10.16 0.79 -27.47
N THR A 170 11.26 0.47 -26.82
CA THR A 170 11.35 -0.50 -25.73
C THR A 170 11.91 0.21 -24.52
N VAL A 171 11.17 0.19 -23.42
CA VAL A 171 11.70 0.60 -22.11
C VAL A 171 12.15 -0.66 -21.41
N GLY A 172 13.46 -0.79 -21.24
CA GLY A 172 14.07 -1.96 -20.63
C GLY A 172 13.86 -2.03 -19.11
N GLU A 173 13.90 -3.25 -18.58
CA GLU A 173 13.84 -3.53 -17.15
C GLU A 173 14.95 -2.78 -16.40
N TYR A 174 14.57 -2.15 -15.29
CA TYR A 174 15.50 -1.49 -14.39
C TYR A 174 14.91 -1.34 -12.98
N ALA A 175 15.77 -1.10 -11.99
CA ALA A 175 15.37 -0.93 -10.59
C ALA A 175 14.53 0.34 -10.34
N TYR A 176 14.56 1.32 -11.25
CA TYR A 176 13.78 2.56 -11.19
C TYR A 176 13.69 3.25 -12.56
N GLY A 177 12.73 4.16 -12.70
CA GLY A 177 12.56 5.01 -13.87
C GLY A 177 11.12 5.50 -14.01
N GLY A 178 10.94 6.66 -14.65
CA GLY A 178 9.67 7.38 -14.72
C GLY A 178 9.66 8.58 -13.78
N LEU A 179 8.54 8.76 -13.07
CA LEU A 179 8.34 9.81 -12.07
C LEU A 179 9.28 9.63 -10.87
N PHE A 180 9.87 10.72 -10.39
CA PHE A 180 10.70 10.68 -9.19
C PHE A 180 10.67 12.01 -8.43
N LEU A 181 10.52 11.89 -7.11
CA LEU A 181 10.54 12.99 -6.15
C LEU A 181 11.82 12.93 -5.31
N ARG A 182 12.50 14.07 -5.20
CA ARG A 182 13.57 14.32 -4.25
C ARG A 182 13.21 15.47 -3.32
N MET A 183 13.09 15.15 -2.03
CA MET A 183 12.94 16.12 -0.95
C MET A 183 14.30 16.45 -0.31
N PRO A 184 14.46 17.60 0.40
CA PRO A 184 15.71 18.00 1.03
C PRO A 184 16.16 17.01 2.10
N TRP A 185 17.19 16.23 1.82
CA TRP A 185 17.66 15.18 2.72
C TRP A 185 19.06 15.45 3.29
N ARG A 186 19.25 15.10 4.58
CA ARG A 186 20.57 15.04 5.22
C ARG A 186 20.66 13.86 6.18
N ALA A 187 21.88 13.33 6.34
CA ALA A 187 22.13 12.24 7.26
C ALA A 187 21.70 12.61 8.70
N GLY A 188 20.99 11.69 9.35
CA GLY A 188 20.52 11.85 10.73
C GLY A 188 19.24 12.67 10.90
N MET A 189 18.63 13.17 9.82
CA MET A 189 17.32 13.82 9.94
C MET A 189 16.20 12.82 10.22
N GLU A 190 15.14 13.28 10.89
CA GLU A 190 13.92 12.50 11.05
C GLU A 190 13.18 12.45 9.70
N ALA A 191 13.12 11.25 9.11
CA ALA A 191 12.47 10.99 7.83
C ALA A 191 11.89 9.57 7.81
N SER A 192 10.79 9.37 7.08
CA SER A 192 10.24 8.04 6.81
C SER A 192 9.53 7.99 5.46
N VAL A 193 9.59 6.84 4.80
CA VAL A 193 8.69 6.49 3.70
C VAL A 193 7.73 5.41 4.18
N VAL A 194 6.43 5.56 3.88
CA VAL A 194 5.39 4.59 4.22
C VAL A 194 4.49 4.36 3.01
N ASN A 195 4.12 3.12 2.73
CA ASN A 195 3.13 2.81 1.71
C ASN A 195 1.80 2.32 2.32
N ASN A 196 0.80 2.13 1.47
CA ASN A 196 -0.54 1.71 1.90
C ASN A 196 -0.59 0.32 2.57
N ALA A 197 0.43 -0.52 2.36
CA ALA A 197 0.60 -1.79 3.07
C ALA A 197 1.39 -1.66 4.39
N ARG A 198 1.64 -0.42 4.84
CA ARG A 198 2.39 -0.07 6.05
C ARG A 198 3.83 -0.57 6.07
N GLN A 199 4.37 -0.90 4.90
CA GLN A 199 5.80 -1.17 4.75
C GLN A 199 6.53 0.18 4.84
N ARG A 200 7.68 0.18 5.54
CA ARG A 200 8.45 1.40 5.82
C ARG A 200 9.84 1.35 5.22
N ASP A 201 10.28 2.48 4.70
CA ASP A 201 11.65 2.76 4.24
C ASP A 201 12.16 1.68 3.28
N ALA A 202 13.29 1.03 3.56
CA ALA A 202 13.85 -0.03 2.73
C ALA A 202 12.87 -1.19 2.45
N ARG A 203 11.90 -1.45 3.35
CA ARG A 203 10.88 -2.47 3.15
C ARG A 203 9.80 -2.06 2.14
N ALA A 204 9.66 -0.77 1.85
CA ALA A 204 8.75 -0.28 0.80
C ALA A 204 9.41 -0.31 -0.60
N ASN A 205 10.73 -0.43 -0.69
CA ASN A 205 11.44 -0.49 -1.96
C ASN A 205 11.09 -1.77 -2.75
N GLY A 206 10.76 -1.60 -4.03
CA GLY A 206 10.34 -2.66 -4.96
C GLY A 206 8.91 -3.16 -4.74
N GLN A 207 8.20 -2.69 -3.72
CA GLN A 207 6.86 -3.18 -3.37
C GLN A 207 5.79 -2.53 -4.24
N ARG A 208 4.74 -3.28 -4.57
CA ARG A 208 3.55 -2.75 -5.25
C ARG A 208 2.64 -2.09 -4.23
N ALA A 209 2.31 -0.83 -4.47
CA ALA A 209 1.46 -0.05 -3.57
C ALA A 209 0.61 0.94 -4.38
N VAL A 210 -0.61 1.22 -3.90
CA VAL A 210 -1.49 2.19 -4.57
C VAL A 210 -1.12 3.63 -4.24
N TRP A 211 -0.39 3.84 -3.15
CA TRP A 211 0.24 5.12 -2.81
C TRP A 211 1.46 4.90 -1.93
N THR A 212 2.36 5.89 -1.95
CA THR A 212 3.52 5.99 -1.05
C THR A 212 3.65 7.43 -0.55
N ASP A 213 3.85 7.59 0.76
CA ASP A 213 4.07 8.87 1.43
C ASP A 213 5.52 8.97 1.89
N VAL A 214 6.14 10.13 1.66
CA VAL A 214 7.45 10.47 2.20
C VAL A 214 7.29 11.69 3.12
N GLY A 215 7.72 11.54 4.36
CA GLY A 215 7.65 12.57 5.40
C GLY A 215 9.02 12.91 5.97
N LEU A 216 9.38 14.18 5.99
CA LEU A 216 10.66 14.69 6.48
C LEU A 216 10.44 15.82 7.49
N LYS A 217 11.25 15.83 8.56
CA LYS A 217 11.37 16.98 9.46
C LYS A 217 12.42 17.96 8.93
N LEU A 218 11.96 19.01 8.25
CA LEU A 218 12.81 20.05 7.67
C LEU A 218 13.34 21.01 8.75
N ASP A 219 14.44 21.71 8.48
CA ASP A 219 15.14 22.56 9.48
C ASP A 219 14.32 23.76 9.99
N ASP A 220 13.37 24.22 9.19
CA ASP A 220 12.58 25.43 9.43
C ASP A 220 11.22 25.14 10.07
N ARG A 221 11.00 23.91 10.56
CA ARG A 221 9.72 23.49 11.15
C ARG A 221 9.88 22.41 12.24
N ASP A 222 8.91 22.38 13.15
CA ASP A 222 8.88 21.43 14.27
C ASP A 222 8.09 20.14 13.96
N ASP A 223 7.17 20.20 12.99
CA ASP A 223 6.37 19.10 12.47
C ASP A 223 6.96 18.54 11.15
N GLN A 224 6.39 17.45 10.63
CA GLN A 224 6.86 16.87 9.37
C GLN A 224 6.20 17.56 8.17
N ALA A 225 6.95 17.63 7.06
CA ALA A 225 6.44 17.97 5.75
C ALA A 225 6.34 16.70 4.91
N HIS A 226 5.21 16.52 4.22
CA HIS A 226 4.86 15.29 3.54
C HIS A 226 4.53 15.52 2.07
N VAL A 227 4.87 14.53 1.25
CA VAL A 227 4.34 14.37 -0.09
C VAL A 227 3.90 12.92 -0.26
N ALA A 228 2.59 12.71 -0.34
CA ALA A 228 2.01 11.43 -0.75
C ALA A 228 1.86 11.40 -2.27
N ILE A 229 2.27 10.32 -2.92
CA ILE A 229 2.14 10.09 -4.36
C ILE A 229 1.19 8.92 -4.56
N LEU A 230 0.14 9.14 -5.35
CA LEU A 230 -0.98 8.24 -5.60
C LEU A 230 -0.82 7.62 -7.01
N ASP A 231 -0.99 6.30 -7.11
CA ASP A 231 -1.01 5.57 -8.38
C ASP A 231 -2.46 5.35 -8.85
N HIS A 232 -2.65 5.19 -10.16
CA HIS A 232 -3.98 5.13 -10.77
C HIS A 232 -4.24 3.77 -11.45
N PRO A 233 -5.44 3.16 -11.30
CA PRO A 233 -5.79 1.86 -11.90
C PRO A 233 -5.63 1.74 -13.43
N LYS A 234 -5.61 2.88 -14.12
CA LYS A 234 -5.41 2.97 -15.58
C LYS A 234 -3.95 2.96 -16.01
N ASN A 235 -3.01 3.03 -15.06
CA ASN A 235 -1.58 2.99 -15.38
C ASN A 235 -1.19 1.55 -15.73
N ASP A 236 -0.35 1.39 -16.76
CA ASP A 236 0.18 0.06 -17.05
C ASP A 236 1.02 -0.44 -15.88
N GLY A 237 0.89 -1.73 -15.57
CA GLY A 237 1.53 -2.34 -14.40
C GLY A 237 0.97 -1.93 -13.05
N TYR A 238 -0.22 -1.32 -12.98
CA TYR A 238 -0.88 -0.94 -11.73
C TYR A 238 -1.19 -2.14 -10.80
N PRO A 239 -1.03 -1.98 -9.47
CA PRO A 239 -0.26 -0.93 -8.81
C PRO A 239 1.22 -1.07 -9.16
N THR A 240 1.84 0.03 -9.57
CA THR A 240 3.24 0.06 -9.93
C THR A 240 4.11 -0.24 -8.70
N PRO A 241 5.25 -0.93 -8.88
CA PRO A 241 6.21 -1.09 -7.79
C PRO A 241 6.97 0.23 -7.57
N TRP A 242 7.39 0.49 -6.34
CA TRP A 242 7.98 1.76 -5.93
C TRP A 242 9.48 1.69 -5.74
N ARG A 243 10.22 2.69 -6.25
CA ARG A 243 11.59 2.94 -5.83
C ARG A 243 11.55 3.74 -4.53
N VAL A 244 12.26 3.26 -3.51
CA VAL A 244 12.56 3.99 -2.28
C VAL A 244 14.05 3.85 -2.02
N ASP A 245 14.81 4.93 -2.09
CA ASP A 245 16.26 4.90 -1.82
C ASP A 245 16.63 5.30 -0.39
N ASP A 246 17.88 5.05 -0.03
CA ASP A 246 18.41 5.26 1.34
C ASP A 246 18.47 6.74 1.74
N GLN A 247 18.16 7.66 0.82
CA GLN A 247 18.10 9.10 1.03
C GLN A 247 16.67 9.64 0.80
N PHE A 248 15.67 8.75 0.89
CA PHE A 248 14.24 9.07 0.85
C PHE A 248 13.77 9.66 -0.49
N GLY A 249 14.44 9.28 -1.57
CA GLY A 249 13.98 9.54 -2.93
C GLY A 249 12.96 8.49 -3.32
N VAL A 250 11.82 8.93 -3.84
CA VAL A 250 10.67 8.06 -4.09
C VAL A 250 10.09 8.24 -5.48
N GLY A 251 9.61 7.15 -6.07
CA GLY A 251 8.89 7.23 -7.34
C GLY A 251 8.28 5.90 -7.76
N PRO A 252 7.07 5.90 -8.36
CA PRO A 252 6.52 4.71 -8.99
C PRO A 252 7.41 4.31 -10.18
N SER A 253 7.65 3.01 -10.35
CA SER A 253 8.59 2.50 -11.35
C SER A 253 8.09 1.26 -12.06
N ARG A 254 7.36 1.46 -13.16
CA ARG A 254 6.94 0.37 -14.05
C ARG A 254 8.10 -0.52 -14.53
N ALA A 255 9.31 0.04 -14.65
CA ALA A 255 10.50 -0.65 -15.15
C ALA A 255 10.91 -1.87 -14.32
N ILE A 256 10.50 -1.96 -13.04
CA ILE A 256 10.80 -3.10 -12.17
C ILE A 256 10.03 -4.36 -12.60
N LEU A 257 8.90 -4.21 -13.29
CA LEU A 257 8.07 -5.35 -13.73
C LEU A 257 8.63 -6.05 -14.99
N GLY A 258 9.69 -5.51 -15.59
CA GLY A 258 10.27 -6.00 -16.83
C GLY A 258 10.07 -5.07 -18.03
N ASP A 259 10.68 -5.45 -19.15
CA ASP A 259 10.60 -4.76 -20.43
C ASP A 259 9.16 -4.50 -20.87
N TRP A 260 8.93 -3.35 -21.50
CA TRP A 260 7.66 -3.04 -22.16
C TRP A 260 7.87 -2.18 -23.41
N LYS A 261 6.91 -2.24 -24.32
CA LYS A 261 7.04 -1.70 -25.68
C LYS A 261 5.95 -0.70 -26.00
N ILE A 262 6.31 0.34 -26.75
CA ILE A 262 5.38 1.31 -27.32
C ILE A 262 5.64 1.32 -28.83
N PRO A 263 4.76 0.72 -29.65
CA PRO A 263 4.92 0.74 -31.10
C PRO A 263 4.87 2.16 -31.65
N ARG A 264 5.57 2.42 -32.76
CA ARG A 264 5.55 3.72 -33.44
C ARG A 264 4.12 4.22 -33.70
N GLY A 265 3.87 5.48 -33.40
CA GLY A 265 2.58 6.15 -33.54
C GLY A 265 1.56 5.76 -32.46
N LYS A 266 1.96 4.98 -31.44
CA LYS A 266 1.14 4.71 -30.25
C LYS A 266 1.61 5.57 -29.09
N SER A 267 0.68 5.80 -28.18
CA SER A 267 0.92 6.52 -26.94
C SER A 267 0.61 5.64 -25.75
N THR A 268 1.26 5.96 -24.63
CA THR A 268 0.93 5.44 -23.31
C THR A 268 0.76 6.60 -22.35
N THR A 269 -0.06 6.44 -21.32
CA THR A 269 -0.40 7.50 -20.37
C THR A 269 -0.30 7.00 -18.95
N TYR A 270 0.36 7.78 -18.09
CA TYR A 270 0.43 7.57 -16.65
C TYR A 270 -0.23 8.73 -15.91
N ARG A 271 -0.94 8.41 -14.84
CA ARG A 271 -1.69 9.35 -13.99
C ARG A 271 -1.22 9.23 -12.56
N HIS A 272 -0.86 10.36 -11.97
CA HIS A 272 -0.51 10.44 -10.56
C HIS A 272 -1.17 11.67 -9.93
N GLN A 273 -1.56 11.53 -8.67
CA GLN A 273 -1.97 12.65 -7.84
C GLN A 273 -1.01 12.74 -6.65
N PHE A 274 -0.73 13.95 -6.20
CA PHE A 274 0.17 14.25 -5.10
C PHE A 274 -0.61 15.00 -4.04
N ILE A 275 -0.50 14.56 -2.79
CA ILE A 275 -1.02 15.28 -1.63
C ILE A 275 0.17 15.86 -0.89
N ILE A 276 0.28 17.19 -0.92
CA ILE A 276 1.38 17.92 -0.30
C ILE A 276 0.82 18.57 0.97
N TYR A 277 1.32 18.18 2.13
CA TYR A 277 0.78 18.60 3.42
C TYR A 277 1.86 18.64 4.50
N THR A 278 1.47 19.11 5.68
CA THR A 278 2.34 19.17 6.86
C THR A 278 1.61 18.65 8.09
N GLY A 279 2.35 18.33 9.14
CA GLY A 279 1.81 17.81 10.38
C GLY A 279 2.12 16.33 10.57
N ASN A 280 1.19 15.59 11.16
CA ASN A 280 1.36 14.16 11.39
C ASN A 280 0.93 13.36 10.15
N PHE A 281 1.68 12.31 9.84
CA PHE A 281 1.27 11.28 8.88
C PHE A 281 -0.15 10.77 9.18
N ASN A 282 -0.98 10.67 8.13
CA ASN A 282 -2.37 10.25 8.24
C ASN A 282 -2.74 9.36 7.04
N ASP A 283 -2.65 8.04 7.23
CA ASP A 283 -2.99 7.04 6.21
C ASP A 283 -4.45 7.14 5.77
N LEU A 284 -5.38 7.36 6.71
CA LEU A 284 -6.82 7.48 6.41
C LEU A 284 -7.14 8.63 5.44
N LYS A 285 -6.50 9.79 5.58
CA LYS A 285 -6.68 10.92 4.65
C LYS A 285 -6.12 10.62 3.25
N ILE A 286 -4.98 9.91 3.19
CA ILE A 286 -4.36 9.52 1.91
C ILE A 286 -5.21 8.45 1.23
N ASP A 287 -5.76 7.52 1.99
CA ASP A 287 -6.69 6.48 1.56
C ASP A 287 -7.97 7.07 0.95
N GLU A 288 -8.54 8.08 1.60
CA GLU A 288 -9.71 8.82 1.09
C GLU A 288 -9.37 9.58 -0.19
N ALA A 289 -8.24 10.30 -0.22
CA ALA A 289 -7.78 10.98 -1.43
C ALA A 289 -7.54 10.02 -2.60
N TRP A 290 -6.94 8.86 -2.32
CA TRP A 290 -6.72 7.82 -3.32
C TRP A 290 -8.03 7.26 -3.87
N LYS A 291 -9.02 7.01 -3.00
CA LYS A 291 -10.35 6.56 -3.41
C LYS A 291 -11.04 7.57 -4.33
N ASP A 292 -10.97 8.86 -3.98
CA ASP A 292 -11.56 9.93 -4.79
C ASP A 292 -10.86 10.05 -6.16
N PHE A 293 -9.53 9.92 -6.18
CA PHE A 293 -8.73 9.98 -7.40
C PHE A 293 -8.93 8.77 -8.32
N SER A 294 -8.97 7.56 -7.76
CA SER A 294 -9.00 6.30 -8.51
C SER A 294 -10.41 5.82 -8.86
N GLY A 295 -11.42 6.21 -8.07
CA GLY A 295 -12.76 5.64 -8.12
C GLY A 295 -12.86 4.19 -7.60
N GLU A 296 -11.81 3.67 -6.96
CA GLU A 296 -11.74 2.30 -6.43
C GLU A 296 -11.75 2.25 -4.89
N SER A 297 -12.12 1.09 -4.33
CA SER A 297 -11.97 0.79 -2.90
C SER A 297 -10.62 0.14 -2.61
N LEU A 298 -9.99 0.52 -1.50
CA LEU A 298 -8.71 -0.05 -1.05
C LEU A 298 -8.77 -1.56 -0.85
N ASP A 299 -9.87 -2.08 -0.30
CA ASP A 299 -10.05 -3.52 -0.07
C ASP A 299 -9.91 -4.32 -1.37
N GLY A 300 -10.50 -3.82 -2.47
CA GLY A 300 -10.40 -4.45 -3.78
C GLY A 300 -8.97 -4.44 -4.33
N ALA A 301 -8.28 -3.31 -4.25
CA ALA A 301 -6.90 -3.17 -4.71
C ALA A 301 -5.94 -4.04 -3.89
N MET A 302 -6.06 -4.03 -2.56
CA MET A 302 -5.26 -4.84 -1.66
C MET A 302 -5.52 -6.34 -1.83
N TRP A 303 -6.78 -6.74 -2.03
CA TRP A 303 -7.11 -8.13 -2.30
C TRP A 303 -6.51 -8.63 -3.62
N ASN A 304 -6.36 -7.77 -4.63
CA ASN A 304 -5.66 -8.10 -5.88
C ASN A 304 -4.15 -8.26 -5.70
N ILE A 305 -3.52 -7.38 -4.91
CA ILE A 305 -2.10 -7.50 -4.53
C ILE A 305 -1.89 -8.81 -3.77
N ALA A 306 -2.62 -9.02 -2.67
CA ALA A 306 -2.50 -10.19 -1.81
C ALA A 306 -2.72 -11.50 -2.56
N ARG A 307 -3.69 -11.55 -3.50
CA ARG A 307 -3.91 -12.75 -4.33
C ARG A 307 -2.73 -13.02 -5.27
N THR A 308 -2.15 -11.97 -5.83
CA THR A 308 -0.99 -12.10 -6.73
C THR A 308 0.24 -12.57 -5.97
N GLU A 309 0.49 -12.00 -4.80
CA GLU A 309 1.55 -12.41 -3.90
C GLU A 309 1.36 -13.85 -3.43
N GLY A 310 0.15 -14.22 -2.97
CA GLY A 310 -0.16 -15.57 -2.53
C GLY A 310 0.04 -16.63 -3.64
N ARG A 311 -0.23 -16.29 -4.91
CA ARG A 311 0.03 -17.19 -6.06
C ARG A 311 1.52 -17.36 -6.38
N LYS A 312 2.35 -16.37 -6.04
CA LYS A 312 3.80 -16.38 -6.26
C LYS A 312 4.57 -16.83 -5.01
N ALA A 313 3.89 -16.97 -3.88
CA ALA A 313 4.51 -17.31 -2.62
C ALA A 313 5.18 -18.70 -2.70
N VAL A 314 6.38 -18.78 -2.15
CA VAL A 314 7.09 -20.05 -1.98
C VAL A 314 6.59 -20.67 -0.68
N PHE A 315 6.05 -21.89 -0.76
CA PHE A 315 5.71 -22.67 0.43
C PHE A 315 6.98 -22.99 1.21
N LEU A 316 7.03 -22.52 2.45
CA LEU A 316 8.17 -22.70 3.34
C LEU A 316 8.04 -24.03 4.09
N THR A 317 9.17 -24.68 4.39
CA THR A 317 9.19 -25.69 5.46
C THR A 317 8.97 -25.02 6.82
N GLY A 318 8.66 -25.81 7.85
CA GLY A 318 8.52 -25.29 9.22
C GLY A 318 9.78 -24.53 9.69
N GLU A 319 10.97 -25.06 9.41
CA GLU A 319 12.24 -24.44 9.78
C GLU A 319 12.47 -23.12 9.03
N GLN A 320 12.14 -23.09 7.74
CA GLN A 320 12.23 -21.87 6.93
C GLN A 320 11.23 -20.81 7.38
N ALA A 321 10.05 -21.20 7.83
CA ALA A 321 9.05 -20.29 8.38
C ALA A 321 9.56 -19.65 9.68
N VAL A 322 10.04 -20.46 10.64
CA VAL A 322 10.62 -19.96 11.90
C VAL A 322 11.79 -19.00 11.63
N ALA A 323 12.69 -19.34 10.71
CA ALA A 323 13.83 -18.49 10.34
C ALA A 323 13.43 -17.12 9.74
N LYS A 324 12.22 -16.99 9.19
CA LYS A 324 11.69 -15.74 8.62
C LYS A 324 10.78 -14.96 9.56
N MET A 325 10.41 -15.50 10.72
CA MET A 325 9.58 -14.80 11.70
C MET A 325 10.37 -13.66 12.36
N THR A 326 9.66 -12.58 12.69
CA THR A 326 10.21 -11.47 13.50
C THR A 326 9.55 -11.53 14.89
N PRO A 327 10.18 -12.18 15.89
CA PRO A 327 9.64 -12.21 17.24
C PRO A 327 9.78 -10.86 17.95
N THR A 328 8.96 -10.64 18.97
CA THR A 328 9.13 -9.50 19.88
C THR A 328 10.44 -9.68 20.66
N PRO A 329 11.22 -8.62 20.93
CA PRO A 329 12.43 -8.73 21.74
C PRO A 329 12.18 -9.46 23.07
N GLY A 330 13.01 -10.44 23.40
CA GLY A 330 12.86 -11.30 24.58
C GLY A 330 12.06 -12.59 24.36
N PHE A 331 11.50 -12.80 23.16
CA PHE A 331 10.81 -14.04 22.79
C PHE A 331 11.61 -14.85 21.76
N GLU A 332 11.48 -16.18 21.83
CA GLU A 332 12.02 -17.14 20.87
C GLU A 332 10.87 -17.93 20.25
N VAL A 333 11.01 -18.32 18.97
CA VAL A 333 10.08 -19.23 18.30
C VAL A 333 10.81 -20.53 17.98
N LYS A 334 10.22 -21.67 18.37
CA LYS A 334 10.73 -23.01 18.07
C LYS A 334 9.72 -23.81 17.27
N LEU A 335 10.19 -24.60 16.32
CA LEU A 335 9.35 -25.52 15.57
C LEU A 335 9.08 -26.78 16.41
N SER A 336 7.83 -26.99 16.84
CA SER A 336 7.45 -28.16 17.65
C SER A 336 6.87 -29.30 16.82
N ALA A 337 6.04 -29.00 15.81
CA ALA A 337 5.50 -29.98 14.87
C ALA A 337 5.31 -29.35 13.47
N ALA A 338 5.46 -30.16 12.41
CA ALA A 338 5.27 -29.75 11.02
C ALA A 338 4.82 -30.94 10.15
N GLU A 339 4.45 -30.69 8.90
CA GLU A 339 4.16 -31.74 7.93
C GLU A 339 5.36 -32.71 7.80
N PRO A 340 5.13 -34.04 7.69
CA PRO A 340 3.83 -34.72 7.54
C PRO A 340 3.14 -35.12 8.86
N MET A 341 3.70 -34.78 10.03
CA MET A 341 3.14 -35.18 11.34
C MET A 341 1.76 -34.56 11.60
N ILE A 342 1.59 -33.30 11.20
CA ILE A 342 0.39 -32.50 11.38
C ILE A 342 0.03 -31.85 10.04
N THR A 343 -1.27 -31.77 9.72
CA THR A 343 -1.81 -31.18 8.50
C THR A 343 -3.12 -30.47 8.80
N GLN A 344 -3.29 -29.25 8.29
CA GLN A 344 -4.53 -28.46 8.43
C GLN A 344 -5.07 -28.36 9.88
N PRO A 345 -4.21 -28.01 10.87
CA PRO A 345 -4.68 -27.82 12.24
C PRO A 345 -5.60 -26.60 12.32
N ILE A 346 -6.76 -26.76 12.95
CA ILE A 346 -7.74 -25.67 13.14
C ILE A 346 -7.92 -25.29 14.61
N ALA A 347 -7.75 -26.23 15.53
CA ALA A 347 -7.83 -26.04 16.96
C ALA A 347 -6.90 -27.01 17.68
N PHE A 348 -6.43 -26.65 18.87
CA PHE A 348 -5.59 -27.49 19.70
C PHE A 348 -5.83 -27.24 21.19
N CYS A 349 -5.49 -28.20 22.03
CA CYS A 349 -5.46 -28.06 23.49
C CYS A 349 -4.38 -28.96 24.10
N TRP A 350 -4.12 -28.78 25.38
CA TRP A 350 -3.20 -29.62 26.15
C TRP A 350 -3.99 -30.47 27.13
N ASP A 351 -3.59 -31.73 27.30
CA ASP A 351 -4.11 -32.55 28.39
C ASP A 351 -3.28 -32.40 29.68
N ASP A 352 -3.75 -33.03 30.74
CA ASP A 352 -3.12 -33.08 32.05
C ASP A 352 -1.77 -33.82 32.07
N ARG A 353 -1.43 -34.52 30.99
CA ARG A 353 -0.15 -35.21 30.77
C ARG A 353 0.83 -34.37 29.95
N GLY A 354 0.44 -33.15 29.55
CA GLY A 354 1.28 -32.25 28.75
C GLY A 354 1.39 -32.65 27.28
N ARG A 355 0.42 -33.42 26.76
CA ARG A 355 0.38 -33.82 25.34
C ARG A 355 -0.47 -32.84 24.54
N LEU A 356 -0.10 -32.61 23.28
CA LEU A 356 -0.80 -31.67 22.40
C LEU A 356 -1.88 -32.38 21.60
N TRP A 357 -3.14 -32.08 21.89
CA TRP A 357 -4.28 -32.54 21.13
C TRP A 357 -4.56 -31.57 20.00
N VAL A 358 -4.80 -32.08 18.78
CA VAL A 358 -5.01 -31.26 17.59
C VAL A 358 -6.22 -31.76 16.81
N ALA A 359 -7.10 -30.83 16.46
CA ALA A 359 -8.12 -31.03 15.44
C ALA A 359 -7.53 -30.70 14.06
N GLU A 360 -7.31 -31.73 13.25
CA GLU A 360 -6.92 -31.59 11.85
C GLU A 360 -8.20 -31.56 10.99
N ASN A 361 -8.61 -30.37 10.53
CA ASN A 361 -9.84 -30.20 9.75
C ASN A 361 -9.54 -30.27 8.26
N ARG A 362 -9.61 -31.49 7.73
CA ARG A 362 -9.34 -31.82 6.32
C ARG A 362 -10.58 -31.75 5.44
N ASP A 363 -11.73 -31.49 6.06
CA ASP A 363 -13.01 -31.35 5.40
C ASP A 363 -13.27 -29.90 4.94
N TYR A 364 -12.31 -28.99 5.11
CA TYR A 364 -12.43 -27.60 4.64
C TYR A 364 -12.42 -27.47 3.11
N GLU A 365 -11.82 -28.42 2.40
CA GLU A 365 -11.48 -28.32 0.97
C GLU A 365 -12.66 -28.61 0.01
N SER A 366 -13.75 -29.18 0.51
CA SER A 366 -14.82 -29.75 -0.32
C SER A 366 -16.02 -28.79 -0.50
N ARG A 367 -15.95 -27.98 -1.57
CA ARG A 367 -17.02 -27.25 -2.33
C ARG A 367 -17.73 -26.00 -1.77
N LYS A 368 -18.43 -25.33 -2.71
CA LYS A 368 -19.04 -23.97 -2.68
C LYS A 368 -20.25 -23.78 -1.74
N THR A 369 -20.71 -24.79 -1.01
CA THR A 369 -21.96 -24.74 -0.20
C THR A 369 -21.83 -25.60 1.07
N GLY A 370 -21.65 -24.97 2.24
CA GLY A 370 -21.68 -25.63 3.56
C GLY A 370 -20.45 -26.48 3.93
N PHE A 371 -20.57 -27.23 5.02
CA PHE A 371 -19.53 -28.15 5.53
C PHE A 371 -19.42 -29.44 4.70
N SER A 372 -18.20 -29.92 4.46
CA SER A 372 -17.99 -31.25 3.85
C SER A 372 -18.27 -32.36 4.85
N GLY A 373 -18.96 -33.40 4.40
CA GLY A 373 -19.16 -34.65 5.15
C GLY A 373 -18.17 -35.75 4.76
N SER A 374 -17.02 -35.42 4.17
CA SER A 374 -16.01 -36.41 3.73
C SER A 374 -15.50 -37.28 4.87
N GLY A 375 -15.44 -36.75 6.09
CA GLY A 375 -14.93 -37.47 7.25
C GLY A 375 -13.42 -37.74 7.11
N ASP A 376 -12.69 -36.83 6.50
CA ASP A 376 -11.23 -36.95 6.38
C ASP A 376 -10.50 -36.25 7.53
N SER A 377 -11.24 -35.46 8.33
CA SER A 377 -10.72 -34.81 9.53
C SER A 377 -10.56 -35.80 10.69
N ARG A 378 -9.65 -35.46 11.58
CA ARG A 378 -9.20 -36.33 12.67
C ARG A 378 -8.78 -35.52 13.89
N ILE A 379 -8.87 -36.15 15.05
CA ILE A 379 -8.27 -35.67 16.29
C ILE A 379 -7.01 -36.50 16.54
N VAL A 380 -5.90 -35.82 16.71
CA VAL A 380 -4.60 -36.44 16.96
C VAL A 380 -4.00 -35.96 18.26
N ILE A 381 -3.19 -36.82 18.86
CA ILE A 381 -2.38 -36.53 20.04
C ILE A 381 -0.93 -36.52 19.56
N LEU A 382 -0.24 -35.42 19.84
CA LEU A 382 1.20 -35.27 19.60
C LEU A 382 1.91 -35.25 20.96
N GLU A 383 2.98 -36.03 21.05
CA GLU A 383 3.76 -36.17 22.27
C GLU A 383 5.24 -35.89 21.97
N ASP A 384 5.88 -35.19 22.90
CA ASP A 384 7.32 -35.04 23.00
C ASP A 384 7.79 -36.04 24.07
N THR A 385 8.49 -37.10 23.66
CA THR A 385 8.83 -38.22 24.56
C THR A 385 10.20 -38.06 25.21
N ASP A 386 11.02 -37.11 24.75
CA ASP A 386 12.36 -36.85 25.29
C ASP A 386 12.53 -35.47 25.95
N GLY A 387 11.51 -34.60 25.83
CA GLY A 387 11.43 -33.31 26.49
C GLY A 387 12.25 -32.20 25.81
N ASP A 388 12.62 -32.36 24.53
CA ASP A 388 13.40 -31.37 23.79
C ASP A 388 12.54 -30.22 23.20
N GLY A 389 11.21 -30.31 23.35
CA GLY A 389 10.22 -29.35 22.84
C GLY A 389 9.72 -29.67 21.43
N LYS A 390 10.19 -30.76 20.81
CA LYS A 390 9.76 -31.25 19.50
C LYS A 390 8.89 -32.48 19.68
N MET A 391 7.71 -32.45 19.08
CA MET A 391 6.84 -33.61 19.05
C MET A 391 7.49 -34.71 18.21
N ASP A 392 7.52 -35.94 18.72
CA ASP A 392 8.16 -37.11 18.10
C ASP A 392 7.20 -38.31 17.92
N LYS A 393 6.07 -38.30 18.63
CA LYS A 393 5.05 -39.36 18.59
C LYS A 393 3.70 -38.78 18.21
N ARG A 394 2.97 -39.54 17.39
CA ARG A 394 1.65 -39.19 16.88
C ARG A 394 0.68 -40.35 17.05
N THR A 395 -0.46 -40.07 17.68
CA THR A 395 -1.57 -41.01 17.85
C THR A 395 -2.83 -40.43 17.23
N VAL A 396 -3.59 -41.21 16.45
CA VAL A 396 -4.94 -40.80 16.00
C VAL A 396 -5.92 -41.28 17.06
N PHE A 397 -6.52 -40.33 17.79
CA PHE A 397 -7.50 -40.62 18.83
C PHE A 397 -8.88 -40.92 18.24
N LEU A 398 -9.27 -40.10 17.26
CA LEU A 398 -10.58 -40.14 16.61
C LEU A 398 -10.45 -39.74 15.14
N ASP A 399 -11.07 -40.50 14.25
CA ASP A 399 -11.12 -40.21 12.81
C ASP A 399 -12.57 -40.01 12.35
N LYS A 400 -12.74 -39.62 11.08
CA LYS A 400 -14.05 -39.50 10.44
C LYS A 400 -15.01 -38.53 11.12
N ILE A 401 -14.46 -37.46 11.67
CA ILE A 401 -15.22 -36.38 12.25
C ILE A 401 -15.49 -35.32 11.20
N PRO A 402 -16.75 -35.04 10.85
CA PRO A 402 -17.05 -33.92 9.99
C PRO A 402 -16.69 -32.62 10.70
N PHE A 403 -15.76 -31.87 10.12
CA PHE A 403 -15.49 -30.47 10.43
C PHE A 403 -15.29 -30.14 11.93
N PRO A 404 -14.27 -30.72 12.59
CA PRO A 404 -13.93 -30.32 13.96
C PRO A 404 -13.44 -28.86 13.96
N THR A 405 -13.84 -28.08 14.96
CA THR A 405 -13.61 -26.61 15.02
C THR A 405 -13.16 -26.10 16.38
N ALA A 406 -13.39 -26.86 17.44
CA ALA A 406 -12.91 -26.56 18.80
C ALA A 406 -12.62 -27.85 19.55
N ILE A 407 -11.62 -27.84 20.43
CA ILE A 407 -11.31 -28.97 21.31
C ILE A 407 -10.90 -28.51 22.71
N ALA A 408 -11.27 -29.29 23.73
CA ALA A 408 -10.77 -29.17 25.10
C ALA A 408 -10.69 -30.56 25.75
N TRP A 409 -9.68 -30.79 26.59
CA TRP A 409 -9.55 -32.03 27.35
C TRP A 409 -10.06 -31.85 28.78
N GLY A 410 -10.80 -32.83 29.30
CA GLY A 410 -11.20 -32.88 30.70
C GLY A 410 -12.37 -33.81 30.99
N PHE A 411 -12.55 -34.17 32.27
CA PHE A 411 -13.56 -35.12 32.73
C PHE A 411 -13.44 -36.51 32.05
N ASP A 412 -12.20 -36.99 31.90
CA ASP A 412 -11.87 -38.28 31.29
C ASP A 412 -12.34 -38.41 29.83
N GLY A 413 -12.25 -37.30 29.09
CA GLY A 413 -12.56 -37.29 27.67
C GLY A 413 -12.29 -35.96 26.97
N LEU A 414 -12.54 -35.96 25.67
CA LEU A 414 -12.40 -34.83 24.78
C LEU A 414 -13.75 -34.14 24.56
N TRP A 415 -13.81 -32.84 24.82
CA TRP A 415 -14.88 -31.97 24.38
C TRP A 415 -14.55 -31.49 22.97
N LEU A 416 -15.48 -31.71 22.05
CA LEU A 416 -15.24 -31.52 20.62
C LEU A 416 -16.37 -30.72 19.98
N GLY A 417 -16.05 -29.52 19.51
CA GLY A 417 -16.92 -28.76 18.63
C GLY A 417 -16.91 -29.34 17.23
N ALA A 418 -18.02 -29.95 16.83
CA ALA A 418 -18.25 -30.51 15.50
C ALA A 418 -19.69 -30.20 15.09
N PRO A 419 -19.94 -29.04 14.43
CA PRO A 419 -21.29 -28.58 14.08
C PRO A 419 -22.13 -29.69 13.42
N PRO A 420 -23.41 -29.84 13.82
CA PRO A 420 -24.18 -28.93 14.67
C PRO A 420 -24.01 -29.18 16.18
N ASN A 421 -23.07 -30.01 16.61
CA ASN A 421 -22.98 -30.51 17.98
C ASN A 421 -21.73 -30.01 18.72
N LEU A 422 -21.88 -29.84 20.03
CA LEU A 422 -20.78 -30.05 20.96
C LEU A 422 -20.85 -31.50 21.44
N LEU A 423 -19.80 -32.25 21.16
CA LEU A 423 -19.65 -33.64 21.54
C LEU A 423 -18.77 -33.73 22.78
N PHE A 424 -19.08 -34.71 23.64
CA PHE A 424 -18.13 -35.26 24.59
C PHE A 424 -17.73 -36.66 24.12
N VAL A 425 -16.45 -36.88 23.92
CA VAL A 425 -15.84 -38.11 23.43
C VAL A 425 -15.05 -38.74 24.58
N PRO A 426 -15.61 -39.73 25.28
CA PRO A 426 -14.97 -40.35 26.43
C PRO A 426 -13.72 -41.16 26.05
N ASP A 427 -12.76 -41.16 26.96
CA ASP A 427 -11.60 -42.07 27.03
C ASP A 427 -11.47 -42.56 28.48
N ARG A 428 -12.48 -43.30 28.94
CA ARG A 428 -12.62 -43.66 30.37
C ARG A 428 -11.60 -44.70 30.82
N ASN A 429 -11.05 -45.46 29.88
CA ASN A 429 -10.02 -46.46 30.14
C ASN A 429 -8.61 -45.88 29.97
N HIS A 430 -8.49 -44.62 29.52
CA HIS A 430 -7.24 -43.91 29.26
C HIS A 430 -6.28 -44.67 28.33
N ASP A 431 -6.83 -45.37 27.32
CA ASP A 431 -6.03 -46.12 26.33
C ASP A 431 -5.74 -45.31 25.06
N ASP A 432 -6.07 -44.01 25.07
CA ASP A 432 -5.91 -43.06 23.98
C ASP A 432 -6.64 -43.50 22.71
N LYS A 433 -7.76 -44.21 22.87
CA LYS A 433 -8.69 -44.56 21.78
C LYS A 433 -10.10 -44.16 22.14
N HIS A 434 -10.83 -43.71 21.14
CA HIS A 434 -12.25 -43.46 21.28
C HIS A 434 -13.00 -44.73 21.74
N ASP A 435 -13.71 -44.62 22.87
CA ASP A 435 -14.52 -45.70 23.50
C ASP A 435 -15.74 -46.16 22.65
N GLY A 436 -15.98 -45.53 21.49
CA GLY A 436 -16.99 -45.93 20.52
C GLY A 436 -18.33 -45.19 20.59
N ASN A 437 -18.55 -44.37 21.63
CA ASN A 437 -19.78 -43.58 21.79
C ASN A 437 -19.48 -42.09 22.01
N ASN A 438 -19.94 -41.24 21.09
CA ASN A 438 -19.95 -39.79 21.26
C ASN A 438 -21.23 -39.35 21.99
N GLU A 439 -21.09 -38.55 23.04
CA GLU A 439 -22.21 -37.97 23.78
C GLU A 439 -22.51 -36.56 23.25
N VAL A 440 -23.65 -36.35 22.61
CA VAL A 440 -24.10 -35.00 22.24
C VAL A 440 -24.47 -34.24 23.52
N ARG A 441 -23.84 -33.09 23.74
CA ARG A 441 -24.06 -32.24 24.90
C ARG A 441 -25.10 -31.16 24.54
N PRO A 442 -24.73 -29.98 24.01
CA PRO A 442 -25.66 -29.15 23.23
C PRO A 442 -25.56 -29.39 21.72
N THR A 443 -26.63 -29.04 21.01
CA THR A 443 -26.73 -29.03 19.54
C THR A 443 -27.43 -27.75 19.07
N GLY A 444 -27.30 -27.40 17.80
CA GLY A 444 -28.01 -26.27 17.19
C GLY A 444 -27.14 -25.27 16.45
N TRP A 445 -25.82 -25.52 16.35
CA TRP A 445 -24.96 -24.70 15.49
C TRP A 445 -25.31 -24.88 14.02
N GLY A 446 -25.36 -23.76 13.29
CA GLY A 446 -25.63 -23.74 11.87
C GLY A 446 -24.58 -24.52 11.08
N ILE A 447 -25.02 -25.22 10.04
CA ILE A 447 -24.13 -25.93 9.10
C ILE A 447 -23.96 -25.19 7.76
N GLN A 448 -24.47 -23.96 7.68
CA GLN A 448 -24.56 -23.18 6.44
C GLN A 448 -23.36 -22.25 6.23
N ASP A 449 -22.80 -21.68 7.30
CA ASP A 449 -21.60 -20.85 7.28
C ASP A 449 -20.45 -21.53 8.01
N ARG A 450 -19.28 -21.56 7.39
CA ARG A 450 -18.05 -22.19 7.90
C ARG A 450 -17.31 -21.34 8.92
N HIS A 451 -17.67 -20.07 9.06
CA HIS A 451 -17.00 -19.12 9.96
C HIS A 451 -17.80 -18.85 11.23
N GLU A 452 -19.10 -19.18 11.26
CA GLU A 452 -20.01 -18.97 12.40
C GLU A 452 -20.22 -20.27 13.20
N THR A 453 -19.12 -20.86 13.69
CA THR A 453 -19.13 -22.13 14.43
C THR A 453 -18.56 -21.98 15.84
N LEU A 454 -18.71 -23.03 16.64
CA LEU A 454 -18.03 -23.15 17.92
C LEU A 454 -16.50 -23.19 17.68
N ASN A 455 -15.80 -22.15 18.11
CA ASN A 455 -14.36 -21.96 17.85
C ASN A 455 -13.49 -21.84 19.11
N SER A 456 -14.08 -21.95 20.30
CA SER A 456 -13.37 -21.98 21.58
C SER A 456 -14.21 -22.75 22.61
N LEU A 457 -13.56 -23.50 23.49
CA LEU A 457 -14.17 -24.29 24.56
C LEU A 457 -13.53 -24.00 25.91
#